data_AF-A0A516RK75-F1
#
_entry.id   AF-A0A516RK75-F1
#
_cell.length_a   1.000
_cell.length_b   1.000
_cell.length_c   1.000
_cell.angle_alpha   90.00
_cell.angle_beta   90.00
_cell.angle_gamma   90.00
#
_symmetry.space_group_name_H-M   'P 1'
#
loop_
_entity.id
_entity.type
_entity.pdbx_description
1 polymer ?
#
loop_
_entity_poly.entity_id
_entity_poly.type
_entity_poly.pdbx_seq_one_letter_code
_entity_poly.pdbx_strand_id
1 'polypeptide(L)'
;MAIIVTIEIPGVGQELYDAVISRLTDGGEFTSLADIPAPGLISHVAGPVDGGWRVVDVWESEEALENFSKILQPILADLGHADGEPQIIPAHNVVTS
;
A
#
# COMPACT_ATOMS: atom_id res chain seq x y z
N MET A 1 -15.64 7.59 4.92
CA MET A 1 -15.52 8.42 3.70
C MET A 1 -14.28 7.94 3.00
N ALA A 2 -14.34 7.73 1.69
CA ALA A 2 -13.19 7.23 0.95
C ALA A 2 -12.02 8.21 0.98
N ILE A 3 -10.81 7.68 0.89
CA ILE A 3 -9.56 8.43 0.92
C ILE A 3 -8.64 8.00 -0.22
N ILE A 4 -7.78 8.92 -0.63
CA ILE A 4 -6.64 8.65 -1.51
C ILE A 4 -5.38 8.69 -0.65
N VAL A 5 -4.59 7.63 -0.75
CA VAL A 5 -3.34 7.46 -0.01
C VAL A 5 -2.21 7.43 -1.01
N THR A 6 -1.19 8.25 -0.81
CA THR A 6 0.04 8.21 -1.60
C THR A 6 1.21 8.00 -0.66
N ILE A 7 1.99 6.95 -0.92
CA ILE A 7 3.20 6.61 -0.18
C ILE A 7 4.36 6.67 -1.16
N GLU A 8 5.38 7.44 -0.81
CA GLU A 8 6.66 7.42 -1.48
C GLU A 8 7.71 6.89 -0.52
N ILE A 9 8.48 5.92 -0.99
CA ILE A 9 9.56 5.33 -0.22
C ILE A 9 10.86 5.69 -0.96
N PRO A 10 11.63 6.68 -0.46
CA PRO A 10 12.89 7.07 -1.08
C PRO A 10 13.94 5.98 -0.95
N GLY A 11 14.81 5.85 -1.95
CA GLY A 11 15.97 4.97 -1.91
C GLY A 11 15.66 3.48 -2.04
N VAL A 12 14.39 3.10 -2.23
CA VAL A 12 13.99 1.71 -2.46
C VAL A 12 13.47 1.53 -3.87
N GLY A 13 13.67 0.34 -4.41
CA GLY A 13 13.17 -0.05 -5.73
C GLY A 13 12.12 -1.16 -5.63
N GLN A 14 11.88 -1.78 -6.78
CA GLN A 14 10.94 -2.90 -6.93
C GLN A 14 11.20 -4.04 -5.93
N GLU A 15 12.46 -4.30 -5.56
CA GLU A 15 12.85 -5.39 -4.66
C GLU A 15 12.15 -5.33 -3.29
N LEU A 16 12.01 -4.12 -2.72
CA LEU A 16 11.28 -3.98 -1.44
C LEU A 16 9.79 -4.26 -1.63
N TYR A 17 9.20 -3.73 -2.71
CA TYR A 17 7.80 -3.94 -3.03
C TYR A 17 7.50 -5.44 -3.17
N ASP A 18 8.28 -6.16 -3.96
CA ASP A 18 8.12 -7.60 -4.18
C ASP A 18 8.30 -8.39 -2.88
N ALA A 19 9.24 -7.99 -2.01
CA ALA A 19 9.43 -8.60 -0.70
C ALA A 19 8.22 -8.40 0.24
N VAL A 20 7.62 -7.21 0.23
CA VAL A 20 6.40 -6.92 1.00
C VAL A 20 5.23 -7.73 0.47
N ILE A 21 5.03 -7.76 -0.85
CA ILE A 21 3.96 -8.56 -1.48
C ILE A 21 4.11 -10.03 -1.11
N SER A 22 5.31 -10.61 -1.26
CA SER A 22 5.57 -12.00 -0.88
C SER A 22 5.22 -12.29 0.59
N ARG A 23 5.33 -11.33 1.51
CA ARG A 23 4.95 -11.51 2.92
C ARG A 23 3.44 -11.41 3.12
N LEU A 24 2.76 -10.54 2.40
CA LEU A 24 1.32 -10.35 2.48
C LEU A 24 0.54 -11.52 1.86
N THR A 25 1.11 -12.16 0.86
CA THR A 25 0.49 -13.24 0.07
C THR A 25 0.98 -14.65 0.45
N ASP A 26 1.80 -14.78 1.50
CA ASP A 26 2.47 -16.05 1.88
C ASP A 26 3.22 -16.72 0.71
N GLY A 27 3.93 -15.90 -0.08
CA GLY A 27 4.69 -16.33 -1.26
C GLY A 27 3.88 -16.40 -2.56
N GLY A 28 2.60 -16.02 -2.54
CA GLY A 28 1.75 -15.87 -3.73
C GLY A 28 2.00 -14.57 -4.50
N GLU A 29 1.20 -14.36 -5.55
CA GLU A 29 1.21 -13.13 -6.34
C GLU A 29 0.12 -12.15 -5.87
N PHE A 30 0.29 -10.86 -6.15
CA PHE A 30 -0.74 -9.84 -5.94
C PHE A 30 -1.35 -9.43 -7.27
N THR A 31 -2.34 -10.22 -7.71
CA THR A 31 -3.04 -10.04 -8.99
C THR A 31 -4.49 -9.56 -8.81
N SER A 32 -4.99 -9.66 -7.59
CA SER A 32 -6.34 -9.29 -7.16
C SER A 32 -6.30 -8.69 -5.76
N LEU A 33 -7.21 -7.77 -5.46
CA LEU A 33 -7.36 -7.18 -4.11
C LEU A 33 -7.68 -8.23 -3.03
N ALA A 34 -8.21 -9.40 -3.43
CA ALA A 34 -8.46 -10.51 -2.52
C ALA A 34 -7.19 -11.28 -2.11
N ASP A 35 -6.06 -11.06 -2.79
CA ASP A 35 -4.81 -11.80 -2.53
C ASP A 35 -4.09 -11.31 -1.26
N ILE A 36 -4.47 -10.13 -0.75
CA ILE A 36 -3.88 -9.52 0.45
C ILE A 36 -4.96 -9.24 1.51
N PRO A 37 -4.61 -9.20 2.80
CA PRO A 37 -5.57 -8.98 3.90
C PRO A 37 -5.93 -7.49 4.06
N ALA A 38 -6.41 -6.85 2.99
CA ALA A 38 -6.69 -5.42 2.91
C ALA A 38 -8.19 -5.12 2.71
N PRO A 39 -9.08 -5.47 3.65
CA PRO A 39 -10.50 -5.17 3.51
C PRO A 39 -10.71 -3.65 3.41
N GLY A 40 -11.53 -3.23 2.45
CA GLY A 40 -11.81 -1.82 2.17
C GLY A 40 -10.80 -1.12 1.26
N LEU A 41 -9.78 -1.83 0.75
CA LEU A 41 -8.97 -1.35 -0.36
C LEU A 41 -9.79 -1.42 -1.66
N ILE A 42 -9.91 -0.30 -2.36
CA ILE A 42 -10.72 -0.14 -3.57
C ILE A 42 -9.84 -0.26 -4.82
N SER A 43 -8.62 0.27 -4.77
CA SER A 43 -7.66 0.21 -5.87
C SER A 43 -6.25 0.35 -5.33
N HIS A 44 -5.31 -0.36 -5.96
CA HIS A 44 -3.90 -0.33 -5.66
C HIS A 44 -3.12 -0.17 -6.95
N VAL A 45 -2.20 0.78 -6.99
CA VAL A 45 -1.21 0.91 -8.06
C VAL A 45 0.14 1.24 -7.46
N ALA A 46 1.20 0.69 -8.05
CA ALA A 46 2.56 0.89 -7.59
C ALA A 46 3.54 0.99 -8.77
N GLY A 47 4.64 1.71 -8.59
CA GLY A 47 5.66 1.81 -9.62
C GLY A 47 6.86 2.66 -9.24
N PRO A 48 7.90 2.65 -10.08
CA PRO A 48 9.10 3.44 -9.85
C PRO A 48 8.82 4.94 -10.03
N VAL A 49 9.47 5.74 -9.19
CA VAL A 49 9.57 7.20 -9.32
C VAL A 49 11.04 7.61 -9.26
N ASP A 50 11.35 8.87 -9.54
CA ASP A 50 12.74 9.33 -9.45
C ASP A 50 13.25 9.17 -8.01
N GLY A 51 14.31 8.38 -7.85
CA GLY A 51 14.92 8.09 -6.56
C GLY A 51 14.11 7.20 -5.60
N GLY A 52 13.06 6.51 -6.03
CA GLY A 52 12.29 5.65 -5.12
C GLY A 52 11.16 4.84 -5.75
N TRP A 53 10.24 4.38 -4.89
CA TRP A 53 9.04 3.65 -5.28
C TRP A 53 7.80 4.37 -4.74
N ARG A 54 6.74 4.43 -5.53
CA ARG A 54 5.45 5.03 -5.14
C ARG A 54 4.36 3.98 -5.13
N VAL A 55 3.51 4.04 -4.11
CA VAL A 55 2.23 3.34 -4.02
C VAL A 55 1.13 4.39 -3.94
N VAL A 56 0.05 4.20 -4.70
CA VAL A 56 -1.16 5.00 -4.60
C VAL A 56 -2.34 4.06 -4.41
N ASP A 57 -3.08 4.27 -3.32
CA ASP A 57 -4.24 3.47 -2.97
C ASP A 57 -5.49 4.35 -2.86
N VAL A 58 -6.64 3.73 -3.12
CA VAL A 58 -7.95 4.27 -2.74
C VAL A 58 -8.54 3.34 -1.70
N TRP A 59 -8.96 3.88 -0.55
CA TRP A 59 -9.57 3.12 0.54
C TRP A 59 -10.98 3.62 0.84
N GLU A 60 -11.84 2.74 1.34
CA GLU A 60 -13.19 3.07 1.81
C GLU A 60 -13.21 4.06 3.00
N SER A 61 -12.15 4.02 3.83
CA SER A 61 -11.98 4.87 5.01
C SER A 61 -10.53 4.89 5.54
N GLU A 62 -10.22 5.88 6.37
CA GLU A 62 -8.99 5.88 7.19
C GLU A 62 -8.93 4.67 8.13
N GLU A 63 -10.05 4.24 8.71
CA GLU A 63 -10.11 3.06 9.56
C GLU A 63 -9.70 1.77 8.82
N ALA A 64 -10.10 1.62 7.55
CA ALA A 64 -9.69 0.48 6.73
C ALA A 64 -8.16 0.47 6.50
N LEU A 65 -7.61 1.64 6.15
CA LEU A 65 -6.17 1.83 6.01
C LEU A 65 -5.43 1.54 7.33
N GLU A 66 -5.92 2.05 8.47
CA GLU A 66 -5.31 1.83 9.78
C GLU A 66 -5.28 0.34 10.15
N ASN A 67 -6.36 -0.39 9.86
CA ASN A 67 -6.43 -1.81 10.11
C ASN A 67 -5.44 -2.60 9.26
N PHE A 68 -5.27 -2.26 7.98
CA PHE A 68 -4.24 -2.84 7.14
C PHE A 68 -2.82 -2.44 7.58
N SER A 69 -2.63 -1.19 8.03
CA SER A 69 -1.34 -0.68 8.51
C SER A 69 -0.80 -1.48 9.70
N LYS A 70 -1.67 -2.02 10.56
CA LYS A 70 -1.27 -2.92 11.66
C LYS A 70 -0.62 -4.23 11.18
N ILE A 71 -0.91 -4.65 9.95
CA ILE A 71 -0.31 -5.82 9.30
C ILE A 71 0.95 -5.41 8.53
N LEU A 72 0.89 -4.29 7.81
CA LEU A 72 1.96 -3.82 6.93
C LEU A 72 3.17 -3.27 7.70
N GLN A 73 2.97 -2.48 8.75
CA GLN A 73 4.05 -1.82 9.49
C GLN A 73 5.07 -2.81 10.09
N PRO A 74 4.68 -3.93 10.73
CA PRO A 74 5.63 -4.94 11.18
C PRO A 74 6.48 -5.54 10.04
N ILE A 75 5.88 -5.80 8.87
CA ILE A 75 6.60 -6.33 7.70
C ILE A 75 7.65 -5.33 7.22
N LEU A 76 7.26 -4.07 7.10
CA LEU A 76 8.14 -2.97 6.70
C LEU A 76 9.29 -2.79 7.71
N ALA A 77 8.99 -2.79 9.02
CA ALA A 77 9.99 -2.72 10.07
C ALA A 77 10.99 -3.88 10.04
N ASP A 78 10.52 -5.12 9.83
CA ASP A 78 11.38 -6.31 9.69
C ASP A 78 12.31 -6.22 8.48
N LEU A 79 11.88 -5.55 7.42
CA LEU A 79 12.67 -5.30 6.21
C LEU A 79 13.60 -4.07 6.34
N GLY A 80 13.60 -3.39 7.48
CA GLY A 80 14.46 -2.23 7.74
C GLY A 80 13.97 -0.91 7.15
N HIS A 81 12.67 -0.82 6.80
CA HIS A 81 12.06 0.37 6.21
C HIS A 81 10.85 0.78 7.06
N ALA A 82 10.86 1.93 7.72
CA ALA A 82 9.72 2.37 8.53
C ALA A 82 9.27 3.82 8.24
N ASP A 83 9.91 4.48 7.27
CA ASP A 83 9.92 5.95 7.22
C ASP A 83 9.03 6.56 6.14
N GLY A 84 8.17 5.76 5.51
CA GLY A 84 7.20 6.25 4.52
C GLY A 84 6.00 6.88 5.21
N GLU A 85 5.99 8.20 5.40
CA GLU A 85 4.79 8.91 5.83
C GLU A 85 3.78 9.00 4.67
N PRO A 86 2.57 8.42 4.80
CA PRO A 86 1.56 8.52 3.77
C PRO A 86 0.97 9.92 3.70
N GLN A 87 0.83 10.46 2.49
CA GLN A 87 -0.11 11.56 2.26
C GLN A 87 -1.52 10.98 2.15
N ILE A 88 -2.42 11.44 3.02
CA ILE A 88 -3.83 11.03 3.03
C ILE A 88 -4.70 12.24 2.72
N ILE A 89 -5.59 12.10 1.73
CA ILE A 89 -6.59 13.13 1.39
C ILE A 89 -7.98 12.52 1.22
N PRO A 90 -9.06 13.26 1.51
CA PRO A 90 -10.41 12.84 1.17
C PRO A 90 -10.59 12.59 -0.34
N ALA A 91 -11.18 11.46 -0.71
CA ALA A 91 -11.58 11.21 -2.08
C ALA A 91 -12.91 11.94 -2.35
N HIS A 92 -12.90 12.89 -3.30
CA HIS A 92 -14.12 13.61 -3.67
C HIS A 92 -15.07 12.78 -4.53
N ASN A 93 -14.54 11.97 -5.45
CA ASN A 93 -15.30 11.09 -6.32
C ASN A 93 -14.47 9.83 -6.62
N VAL A 94 -15.06 8.64 -6.46
CA VAL A 94 -14.41 7.35 -6.71
C VAL A 94 -15.21 6.61 -7.76
N VAL A 95 -14.55 6.20 -8.85
CA VAL A 95 -15.14 5.44 -9.95
C VAL A 95 -14.24 4.25 -10.23
N THR A 96 -14.78 3.04 -10.11
CA THR A 96 -14.10 1.77 -10.38
C THR A 96 -14.95 0.88 -11.27
N SER A 97 -14.32 -0.07 -11.97
CA SER A 97 -14.96 -1.02 -12.90
C SER A 97 -15.47 -2.28 -12.22
#